data_AF-A0AAW6RPI2-F1
#
_entry.id   AF-A0AAW6RPI2-F1
#
_cell.length_a   1.000
_cell.length_b   1.000
_cell.length_c   1.000
_cell.angle_alpha   90.00
_cell.angle_beta   90.00
_cell.angle_gamma   90.00
#
_symmetry.space_group_name_H-M   'P 1'
#
loop_
_entity.id
_entity.type
_entity.pdbx_description
1 polymer ?
#
loop_
_entity_poly.entity_id
_entity_poly.type
_entity_poly.pdbx_seq_one_letter_code
_entity_poly.pdbx_strand_id
1 'polypeptide(L)'
;MTTATPANTVTEQLTRAGQSIEHGSFAIIDAEAGPHAYTADQWPIVRRMIHANADFEFNGLTEFHPRATEAGLQAILRGGAPIVADVGMICTGLSRPRLEHFGLRTHEFINDDDVIEAARREDTTRAVQAMRKAQRLGLIDGAILAIGNAPTALIEIVRMIREDGARPALVIGMPVGFVSAAESKDLLAQVSETPWIIIRGRKGGSSLVVGAIHALLALAEARQKAAA
;
A
#
# COMPACT_ATOMS: atom_id res chain seq x y z
N MET A 1 -17.06 -12.72 27.93
CA MET A 1 -17.15 -13.70 26.83
C MET A 1 -16.74 -12.99 25.56
N THR A 2 -15.47 -13.09 25.18
CA THR A 2 -14.94 -12.57 23.93
C THR A 2 -15.46 -13.46 22.80
N THR A 3 -16.46 -12.99 22.07
CA THR A 3 -16.88 -13.62 20.81
C THR A 3 -15.68 -13.59 19.87
N ALA A 4 -15.08 -14.75 19.62
CA ALA A 4 -14.00 -14.86 18.67
C ALA A 4 -14.52 -14.39 17.30
N THR A 5 -13.91 -13.34 16.75
CA THR A 5 -14.22 -12.90 15.38
C THR A 5 -14.03 -14.09 14.44
N PRO A 6 -15.00 -14.40 13.56
CA PRO A 6 -14.86 -15.51 12.63
C PRO A 6 -13.60 -15.34 11.78
N ALA A 7 -12.81 -16.41 11.68
CA ALA A 7 -11.56 -16.43 10.92
C ALA A 7 -11.79 -16.01 9.46
N ASN A 8 -10.79 -15.38 8.85
CA ASN A 8 -10.88 -14.97 7.46
C ASN A 8 -10.89 -16.22 6.56
N THR A 9 -11.54 -16.14 5.41
CA THR A 9 -11.67 -17.27 4.47
C THR A 9 -11.12 -16.94 3.10
N VAL A 10 -11.18 -15.67 2.70
CA VAL A 10 -10.70 -15.21 1.38
C VAL A 10 -9.25 -14.77 1.46
N THR A 11 -8.88 -14.12 2.56
CA THR A 11 -7.57 -13.50 2.75
C THR A 11 -6.59 -14.37 3.54
N GLU A 12 -7.01 -15.56 3.97
CA GLU A 12 -6.12 -16.57 4.56
C GLU A 12 -5.41 -17.40 3.50
N GLN A 13 -4.47 -18.23 3.96
CA GLN A 13 -3.87 -19.28 3.16
C GLN A 13 -4.91 -20.36 2.84
N LEU A 14 -4.80 -20.93 1.62
CA LEU A 14 -5.78 -21.89 1.10
C LEU A 14 -5.81 -23.21 1.88
N THR A 15 -4.66 -23.65 2.41
CA THR A 15 -4.52 -24.95 3.08
C THR A 15 -4.26 -24.77 4.56
N ARG A 16 -4.71 -25.71 5.38
CA ARG A 16 -4.43 -25.74 6.83
C ARG A 16 -2.93 -25.67 7.12
N ALA A 17 -2.10 -26.37 6.34
CA ALA A 17 -0.65 -26.33 6.50
C ALA A 17 -0.09 -24.92 6.25
N GLY A 18 -0.55 -24.25 5.18
CA GLY A 18 -0.18 -22.86 4.90
C GLY A 18 -0.63 -21.90 6.01
N GLN A 19 -1.86 -22.05 6.51
CA GLN A 19 -2.38 -21.26 7.63
C GLN A 19 -1.51 -21.43 8.87
N SER A 20 -1.17 -22.67 9.24
CA SER A 20 -0.31 -22.95 10.38
C SER A 20 1.07 -22.33 10.26
N ILE A 21 1.68 -22.36 9.07
CA ILE A 21 3.00 -21.74 8.82
C ILE A 21 2.91 -20.21 8.97
N GLU A 22 1.89 -19.59 8.37
CA GLU A 22 1.72 -18.14 8.43
C GLU A 22 1.42 -17.67 9.85
N HIS A 23 0.48 -18.32 10.55
CA HIS A 23 0.15 -18.01 11.93
C HIS A 23 1.35 -18.23 12.87
N GLY A 24 2.12 -19.32 12.66
CA GLY A 24 3.35 -19.56 13.41
C GLY A 24 4.39 -18.46 13.18
N SER A 25 4.57 -18.04 11.92
CA SER A 25 5.49 -16.94 11.58
C SER A 25 5.06 -15.62 12.23
N PHE A 26 3.76 -15.33 12.26
CA PHE A 26 3.23 -14.14 12.92
C PHE A 26 3.42 -14.17 14.43
N ALA A 27 3.19 -15.32 15.07
CA ALA A 27 3.45 -15.47 16.50
C ALA A 27 4.94 -15.26 16.85
N ILE A 28 5.86 -15.72 16.00
CA ILE A 28 7.30 -15.46 16.16
C ILE A 28 7.58 -13.96 16.03
N ILE A 29 7.05 -13.30 15.00
CA ILE A 29 7.24 -11.86 14.82
C ILE A 29 6.68 -11.07 16.00
N ASP A 30 5.49 -11.41 16.49
CA ASP A 30 4.88 -10.76 17.65
C ASP A 30 5.73 -10.92 18.92
N ALA A 31 6.38 -12.07 19.09
CA ALA A 31 7.26 -12.34 20.23
C ALA A 31 8.61 -11.60 20.14
N GLU A 32 9.13 -11.42 18.92
CA GLU A 32 10.47 -10.86 18.69
C GLU A 32 10.48 -9.35 18.39
N ALA A 33 9.38 -8.78 17.89
CA ALA A 33 9.35 -7.39 17.42
C ALA A 33 9.57 -6.34 18.51
N GLY A 34 9.41 -6.71 19.79
CA GLY A 34 9.51 -5.79 20.90
C GLY A 34 8.34 -4.80 20.97
N PRO A 35 8.42 -3.79 21.86
CA PRO A 35 7.34 -2.82 22.04
C PRO A 35 7.19 -1.89 20.83
N HIS A 36 5.96 -1.45 20.57
CA HIS A 36 5.63 -0.49 19.53
C HIS A 36 4.39 0.34 19.88
N ALA A 37 4.24 1.51 19.24
CA ALA A 37 3.11 2.42 19.48
C ALA A 37 1.95 2.26 18.47
N TYR A 38 2.03 1.28 17.57
CA TYR A 38 1.00 1.04 16.57
C TYR A 38 -0.33 0.61 17.20
N THR A 39 -1.43 1.07 16.62
CA THR A 39 -2.78 0.63 17.01
C THR A 39 -3.03 -0.83 16.59
N ALA A 40 -4.10 -1.43 17.11
CA ALA A 40 -4.54 -2.77 16.74
C ALA A 40 -4.79 -2.95 15.23
N ASP A 41 -5.16 -1.87 14.53
CA ASP A 41 -5.38 -1.88 13.07
C ASP A 41 -4.09 -1.58 12.29
N GLN A 42 -3.12 -0.89 12.89
CA GLN A 42 -1.82 -0.59 12.25
C GLN A 42 -0.84 -1.76 12.37
N TRP A 43 -0.80 -2.45 13.52
CA TRP A 43 0.16 -3.52 13.77
C TRP A 43 0.10 -4.66 12.73
N PRO A 44 -1.08 -5.16 12.31
CA PRO A 44 -1.15 -6.20 11.28
C PRO A 44 -0.50 -5.80 9.95
N ILE A 45 -0.50 -4.51 9.61
CA ILE A 45 0.15 -3.96 8.41
C ILE A 45 1.67 -4.04 8.57
N VAL A 46 2.19 -3.56 9.70
CA VAL A 46 3.64 -3.59 10.01
C VAL A 46 4.14 -5.03 10.13
N ARG A 47 3.43 -5.89 10.85
CA ARG A 47 3.75 -7.32 10.99
C ARG A 47 3.82 -8.03 9.65
N ARG A 48 2.90 -7.73 8.72
CA ARG A 48 2.90 -8.31 7.38
C ARG A 48 4.10 -7.83 6.56
N MET A 49 4.53 -6.57 6.73
CA MET A 49 5.75 -6.04 6.10
C MET A 49 7.02 -6.71 6.63
N ILE A 50 7.12 -6.89 7.96
CA ILE A 50 8.21 -7.66 8.59
C ILE A 50 8.22 -9.09 8.05
N HIS A 51 7.07 -9.77 8.03
CA HIS A 51 6.95 -11.13 7.52
C HIS A 51 7.43 -11.27 6.07
N ALA A 52 7.08 -10.31 5.21
CA ALA A 52 7.44 -10.35 3.79
C ALA A 52 8.94 -10.17 3.52
N ASN A 53 9.71 -9.66 4.48
CA ASN A 53 11.11 -9.28 4.28
C ASN A 53 12.08 -9.77 5.37
N ALA A 54 11.57 -10.41 6.43
CA ALA A 54 12.32 -10.85 7.61
C ALA A 54 13.18 -9.72 8.24
N ASP A 55 12.63 -8.51 8.30
CA ASP A 55 13.36 -7.32 8.77
C ASP A 55 12.53 -6.57 9.82
N PHE A 56 12.96 -6.64 11.08
CA PHE A 56 12.27 -6.05 12.21
C PHE A 56 12.39 -4.53 12.28
N GLU A 57 13.29 -3.89 11.52
CA GLU A 57 13.40 -2.42 11.53
C GLU A 57 12.15 -1.73 10.96
N PHE A 58 11.27 -2.44 10.26
CA PHE A 58 9.96 -1.89 9.89
C PHE A 58 9.09 -1.56 11.11
N ASN A 59 9.37 -2.19 12.26
CA ASN A 59 8.94 -1.66 13.55
C ASN A 59 9.77 -0.41 13.89
N GLY A 60 9.12 0.74 14.07
CA GLY A 60 9.75 2.03 14.28
C GLY A 60 9.99 2.86 13.01
N LEU A 61 10.25 2.24 11.86
CA LEU A 61 10.39 2.99 10.59
C LEU A 61 9.05 3.28 9.91
N THR A 62 7.99 2.51 10.18
CA THR A 62 6.69 2.69 9.54
C THR A 62 5.94 3.83 10.20
N GLU A 63 5.39 4.74 9.38
CA GLU A 63 4.54 5.82 9.85
C GLU A 63 3.23 5.88 9.09
N PHE A 64 2.20 6.37 9.79
CA PHE A 64 0.84 6.44 9.30
C PHE A 64 0.31 7.86 9.47
N HIS A 65 -0.37 8.36 8.44
CA HIS A 65 -1.32 9.44 8.63
C HIS A 65 -2.43 8.96 9.61
N PRO A 66 -2.96 9.81 10.52
CA PRO A 66 -3.97 9.40 11.51
C PRO A 66 -5.21 8.72 10.91
N ARG A 67 -5.58 9.11 9.69
CA ARG A 67 -6.72 8.54 8.92
C ARG A 67 -6.36 7.37 8.00
N ALA A 68 -5.09 6.97 7.89
CA ALA A 68 -4.61 6.07 6.84
C ALA A 68 -5.32 4.72 6.82
N THR A 69 -5.32 4.03 7.96
CA THR A 69 -5.89 2.69 8.04
C THR A 69 -7.39 2.70 7.79
N GLU A 70 -8.12 3.62 8.41
CA GLU A 70 -9.57 3.74 8.21
C GLU A 70 -9.90 4.10 6.75
N ALA A 71 -9.21 5.07 6.15
CA ALA A 71 -9.47 5.47 4.76
C ALA A 71 -9.18 4.33 3.77
N GLY A 72 -8.09 3.58 3.98
CA GLY A 72 -7.78 2.40 3.17
C GLY A 72 -8.86 1.33 3.28
N LEU A 73 -9.34 1.05 4.50
CA LEU A 73 -10.39 0.07 4.73
C LEU A 73 -11.72 0.50 4.11
N GLN A 74 -12.10 1.78 4.25
CA GLN A 74 -13.30 2.32 3.59
C GLN A 74 -13.22 2.22 2.07
N ALA A 75 -12.06 2.52 1.47
CA ALA A 75 -11.87 2.40 0.02
C ALA A 75 -12.02 0.94 -0.47
N ILE A 76 -11.46 -0.01 0.28
CA ILE A 76 -11.57 -1.45 0.00
C ILE A 76 -13.03 -1.93 0.17
N LEU A 77 -13.67 -1.59 1.29
CA LEU A 77 -15.01 -2.05 1.64
C LEU A 77 -16.10 -1.48 0.72
N ARG A 78 -15.95 -0.23 0.27
CA ARG A 78 -16.84 0.37 -0.74
C ARG A 78 -16.78 -0.39 -2.08
N GLY A 79 -15.64 -1.02 -2.36
CA GLY A 79 -15.34 -1.65 -3.63
C GLY A 79 -15.12 -0.65 -4.76
N GLY A 80 -14.62 -1.16 -5.89
CA GLY A 80 -14.42 -0.39 -7.12
C GLY A 80 -13.31 0.68 -7.08
N ALA A 81 -12.64 0.88 -5.94
CA ALA A 81 -11.50 1.79 -5.85
C ALA A 81 -10.34 1.28 -6.75
N PRO A 82 -9.79 2.12 -7.64
CA PRO A 82 -8.60 1.76 -8.39
C PRO A 82 -7.41 1.57 -7.46
N ILE A 83 -6.56 0.57 -7.74
CA ILE A 83 -5.22 0.48 -7.19
C ILE A 83 -4.24 0.87 -8.29
N VAL A 84 -3.64 2.05 -8.20
CA VAL A 84 -2.68 2.52 -9.21
C VAL A 84 -1.27 2.33 -8.68
N ALA A 85 -0.47 1.52 -9.37
CA ALA A 85 0.89 1.19 -8.98
C ALA A 85 1.93 1.91 -9.85
N ASP A 86 3.08 2.24 -9.26
CA ASP A 86 4.21 2.79 -10.00
C ASP A 86 4.96 1.74 -10.84
N VAL A 87 4.93 0.47 -10.42
CA VAL A 87 5.59 -0.64 -11.13
C VAL A 87 4.76 -1.92 -11.17
N GLY A 88 4.89 -2.67 -12.26
CA GLY A 88 4.08 -3.87 -12.51
C GLY A 88 4.23 -4.98 -11.46
N MET A 89 5.38 -5.05 -10.78
CA MET A 89 5.63 -6.04 -9.72
C MET A 89 4.60 -5.96 -8.59
N ILE A 90 4.09 -4.77 -8.27
CA ILE A 90 3.03 -4.59 -7.27
C ILE A 90 1.75 -5.26 -7.76
N CYS A 91 1.33 -4.95 -9.00
CA CYS A 91 0.14 -5.54 -9.61
C CYS A 91 0.22 -7.07 -9.67
N THR A 92 1.40 -7.61 -9.99
CA THR A 92 1.64 -9.07 -10.02
C THR A 92 1.60 -9.70 -8.62
N GLY A 93 2.11 -9.02 -7.59
CA GLY A 93 2.14 -9.53 -6.22
C GLY A 93 0.77 -9.51 -5.51
N LEU A 94 -0.20 -8.74 -6.01
CA LEU A 94 -1.54 -8.68 -5.44
C LEU A 94 -2.37 -9.92 -5.79
N SER A 95 -2.96 -10.54 -4.77
CA SER A 95 -3.74 -11.78 -4.92
C SER A 95 -5.05 -11.50 -5.66
N ARG A 96 -5.19 -12.06 -6.86
CA ARG A 96 -6.40 -11.88 -7.70
C ARG A 96 -7.69 -12.28 -6.98
N PRO A 97 -7.80 -13.45 -6.32
CA PRO A 97 -9.02 -13.80 -5.58
C PRO A 97 -9.39 -12.79 -4.49
N ARG A 98 -8.39 -12.24 -3.78
CA ARG A 98 -8.64 -11.22 -2.74
C ARG A 98 -9.12 -9.91 -3.35
N LEU A 99 -8.53 -9.48 -4.46
CA LEU A 99 -8.98 -8.27 -5.18
C LEU A 99 -10.40 -8.43 -5.73
N GLU A 100 -10.72 -9.58 -6.32
CA GLU A 100 -12.03 -9.90 -6.89
C GLU A 100 -13.12 -9.89 -5.83
N HIS A 101 -12.86 -10.42 -4.63
CA HIS A 101 -13.80 -10.40 -3.51
C HIS A 101 -14.25 -8.98 -3.11
N PHE A 102 -13.36 -7.99 -3.21
CA PHE A 102 -13.67 -6.58 -2.95
C PHE A 102 -13.98 -5.77 -4.22
N GLY A 103 -14.02 -6.41 -5.40
CA GLY A 103 -14.26 -5.72 -6.67
C GLY A 103 -13.20 -4.67 -7.02
N LEU A 104 -11.94 -4.89 -6.62
CA LEU A 104 -10.83 -3.97 -6.87
C LEU A 104 -10.07 -4.32 -8.15
N ARG A 105 -9.49 -3.31 -8.80
CA ARG A 105 -8.70 -3.48 -10.03
C ARG A 105 -7.38 -2.75 -9.93
N THR A 106 -6.33 -3.37 -10.45
CA THR A 106 -4.98 -2.81 -10.48
C THR A 106 -4.69 -2.16 -11.82
N HIS A 107 -3.95 -1.05 -11.79
CA HIS A 107 -3.55 -0.27 -12.94
C HIS A 107 -2.06 0.07 -12.84
N GLU A 108 -1.35 -0.05 -13.96
CA GLU A 108 0.05 0.29 -14.07
C GLU A 108 0.33 0.70 -15.52
N PHE A 109 1.17 1.71 -15.72
CA PHE A 109 1.34 2.38 -17.01
C PHE A 109 2.81 2.66 -17.37
N ILE A 110 3.78 2.20 -16.58
CA ILE A 110 5.21 2.55 -16.72
C ILE A 110 5.83 2.04 -18.02
N ASN A 111 5.22 1.03 -18.64
CA ASN A 111 5.67 0.41 -19.88
C ASN A 111 4.80 0.78 -21.09
N ASP A 112 3.82 1.68 -20.95
CA ASP A 112 3.01 2.10 -22.08
C ASP A 112 3.83 2.99 -23.03
N ASP A 113 3.65 2.80 -24.34
CA ASP A 113 4.42 3.51 -25.36
C ASP A 113 4.29 5.03 -25.24
N ASP A 114 3.08 5.54 -24.99
CA ASP A 114 2.82 6.98 -24.82
C ASP A 114 3.49 7.56 -23.57
N VAL A 115 3.62 6.77 -22.50
CA VAL A 115 4.35 7.14 -21.27
C VAL A 115 5.85 7.22 -21.53
N ILE A 116 6.41 6.26 -22.29
CA ILE A 116 7.82 6.23 -22.65
C ILE A 116 8.17 7.42 -23.55
N GLU A 117 7.35 7.70 -24.56
CA GLU A 117 7.52 8.83 -25.47
C GLU A 117 7.44 10.17 -24.73
N ALA A 118 6.43 10.35 -23.88
CA ALA A 118 6.28 11.57 -23.09
C ALA A 118 7.46 11.80 -22.14
N ALA A 119 7.96 10.74 -21.50
CA ALA A 119 9.11 10.82 -20.59
C ALA A 119 10.36 11.33 -21.31
N ARG A 120 10.63 10.81 -22.52
CA ARG A 120 11.74 11.28 -23.37
C ARG A 120 11.55 12.71 -23.83
N ARG A 121 10.33 13.08 -24.26
CA ARG A 121 10.02 14.41 -24.79
C ARG A 121 10.14 15.49 -23.71
N GLU A 122 9.71 15.19 -22.49
CA GLU A 122 9.65 16.15 -21.38
C GLU A 122 10.86 16.08 -20.44
N ASP A 123 11.84 15.22 -20.74
CA ASP A 123 13.03 14.96 -19.91
C ASP A 123 12.66 14.64 -18.44
N THR A 124 11.66 13.77 -18.27
CA THR A 124 11.17 13.30 -16.98
C THR A 124 11.25 11.77 -16.90
N THR A 125 10.98 11.19 -15.73
CA THR A 125 10.96 9.73 -15.60
C THR A 125 9.65 9.15 -16.14
N ARG A 126 9.70 7.89 -16.58
CA ARG A 126 8.49 7.11 -16.94
C ARG A 126 7.50 7.04 -15.78
N ALA A 127 7.99 6.99 -14.55
CA ALA A 127 7.16 6.91 -13.35
C ALA A 127 6.33 8.19 -13.14
N VAL A 128 6.91 9.37 -13.39
CA VAL A 128 6.19 10.65 -13.40
C VAL A 128 5.08 10.64 -14.45
N GLN A 129 5.41 10.25 -15.68
CA GLN A 129 4.45 10.24 -16.79
C GLN A 129 3.35 9.19 -16.61
N ALA A 130 3.64 8.05 -15.99
CA ALA A 130 2.65 7.04 -15.62
C ALA A 130 1.61 7.58 -14.63
N MET A 131 2.04 8.33 -13.59
CA MET A 131 1.11 8.97 -12.66
C MET A 131 0.29 10.06 -13.34
N ARG A 132 0.90 10.86 -14.22
CA ARG A 132 0.17 11.87 -15.02
C ARG A 132 -0.86 11.23 -15.94
N LYS A 133 -0.54 10.07 -16.54
CA LYS A 133 -1.51 9.29 -17.32
C LYS A 133 -2.66 8.81 -16.46
N ALA A 134 -2.39 8.26 -15.27
CA ALA A 134 -3.43 7.84 -14.33
C ALA A 134 -4.36 9.01 -13.95
N GLN A 135 -3.82 10.21 -13.71
CA GLN A 135 -4.60 11.42 -13.45
C GLN A 135 -5.51 11.76 -14.63
N ARG A 136 -4.99 11.78 -15.87
CA ARG A 136 -5.78 12.05 -17.09
C ARG A 136 -6.90 11.04 -17.32
N LEU A 137 -6.71 9.80 -16.91
CA LEU A 137 -7.71 8.74 -16.99
C LEU A 137 -8.73 8.78 -15.84
N GLY A 138 -8.63 9.73 -14.91
CA GLY A 138 -9.53 9.84 -13.77
C GLY A 138 -9.33 8.74 -12.72
N LEU A 139 -8.14 8.13 -12.66
CA LEU A 139 -7.85 6.98 -11.80
C LEU A 139 -7.15 7.35 -10.49
N ILE A 140 -6.93 8.64 -10.21
CA ILE A 140 -6.24 9.09 -8.98
C ILE A 140 -7.24 9.39 -7.86
N ASP A 141 -8.33 10.08 -8.16
CA ASP A 141 -9.30 10.46 -7.13
C ASP A 141 -10.01 9.24 -6.56
N GLY A 142 -9.99 9.12 -5.23
CA GLY A 142 -10.54 7.98 -4.50
C GLY A 142 -9.76 6.67 -4.65
N ALA A 143 -8.60 6.68 -5.31
CA ALA A 143 -7.77 5.49 -5.52
C ALA A 143 -6.84 5.19 -4.35
N ILE A 144 -6.36 3.95 -4.30
CA ILE A 144 -5.23 3.54 -3.48
C ILE A 144 -3.99 3.60 -4.36
N LEU A 145 -3.12 4.58 -4.10
CA LEU A 145 -1.86 4.73 -4.84
C LEU A 145 -0.78 3.89 -4.17
N ALA A 146 -0.13 3.03 -4.94
CA ALA A 146 0.78 2.01 -4.48
C ALA A 146 2.19 2.27 -5.05
N ILE A 147 3.04 2.95 -4.29
CA ILE A 147 4.35 3.44 -4.76
C ILE A 147 5.46 2.68 -4.04
N GLY A 148 6.04 1.69 -4.71
CA GLY A 148 7.01 0.77 -4.12
C GLY A 148 8.43 0.92 -4.65
N ASN A 149 8.64 1.62 -5.77
CA ASN A 149 9.95 1.72 -6.40
C ASN A 149 10.38 3.17 -6.60
N ALA A 150 9.65 3.95 -7.40
CA ALA A 150 10.12 5.22 -7.93
C ALA A 150 9.85 6.40 -6.98
N PRO A 151 10.88 7.03 -6.38
CA PRO A 151 10.69 8.24 -5.57
C PRO A 151 10.08 9.39 -6.39
N THR A 152 10.40 9.45 -7.68
CA THR A 152 9.87 10.49 -8.59
C THR A 152 8.37 10.36 -8.82
N ALA A 153 7.80 9.15 -8.82
CA ALA A 153 6.34 8.99 -8.83
C ALA A 153 5.70 9.54 -7.55
N LEU A 154 6.32 9.29 -6.38
CA LEU A 154 5.81 9.79 -5.11
C LEU A 154 5.85 11.32 -5.05
N ILE A 155 6.94 11.93 -5.51
CA ILE A 155 7.08 13.39 -5.61
C ILE A 155 6.00 13.98 -6.54
N GLU A 156 5.77 13.37 -7.70
CA GLU A 156 4.73 13.83 -8.62
C GLU A 156 3.32 13.70 -8.02
N ILE A 157 3.04 12.64 -7.27
CA ILE A 157 1.76 12.50 -6.54
C ILE A 157 1.59 13.62 -5.51
N VAL A 158 2.64 13.94 -4.74
CA VAL A 158 2.59 15.05 -3.79
C VAL A 158 2.32 16.37 -4.51
N ARG A 159 2.95 16.59 -5.67
CA ARG A 159 2.68 17.75 -6.54
C ARG A 159 1.22 17.80 -6.97
N MET A 160 0.68 16.70 -7.52
CA MET A 160 -0.72 16.61 -7.95
C MET A 160 -1.72 16.89 -6.81
N ILE A 161 -1.45 16.40 -5.59
CA ILE A 161 -2.32 16.64 -4.44
C ILE A 161 -2.36 18.13 -4.06
N ARG A 162 -1.19 18.78 -4.06
CA ARG A 162 -1.01 20.16 -3.61
C ARG A 162 -1.41 21.19 -4.67
N GLU A 163 -1.03 20.96 -5.92
CA GLU A 163 -1.19 21.93 -7.01
C GLU A 163 -2.43 21.65 -7.85
N ASP A 164 -2.68 20.39 -8.19
CA ASP A 164 -3.78 20.00 -9.10
C ASP A 164 -5.06 19.62 -8.34
N GLY A 165 -4.99 19.56 -7.00
CA GLY A 165 -6.13 19.25 -6.14
C GLY A 165 -6.53 17.77 -6.11
N ALA A 166 -5.66 16.85 -6.53
CA ALA A 166 -5.94 15.42 -6.51
C ALA A 166 -6.28 14.91 -5.10
N ARG A 167 -7.23 13.97 -5.00
CA ARG A 167 -7.74 13.41 -3.73
C ARG A 167 -7.75 11.87 -3.75
N PRO A 168 -6.58 11.20 -3.71
CA PRO A 168 -6.54 9.76 -3.51
C PRO A 168 -7.16 9.38 -2.15
N ALA A 169 -7.71 8.17 -2.07
CA ALA A 169 -8.22 7.65 -0.79
C ALA A 169 -7.08 7.29 0.17
N LEU A 170 -5.98 6.75 -0.37
CA LEU A 170 -4.80 6.37 0.38
C LEU A 170 -3.55 6.39 -0.52
N VAL A 171 -2.43 6.89 -0.01
CA VAL A 171 -1.11 6.73 -0.65
C VAL A 171 -0.21 5.83 0.18
N ILE A 172 0.15 4.67 -0.35
CA ILE A 172 1.15 3.78 0.24
C ILE A 172 2.50 4.13 -0.40
N GLY A 173 3.23 5.03 0.25
CA GLY A 173 4.48 5.62 -0.22
C GLY A 173 5.70 4.93 0.37
N MET A 174 6.14 3.84 -0.26
CA MET A 174 7.31 3.06 0.17
C MET A 174 8.36 2.90 -0.95
N PRO A 175 8.70 3.94 -1.74
CA PRO A 175 9.78 3.81 -2.72
C PRO A 175 11.10 3.50 -2.02
N VAL A 176 11.81 2.51 -2.56
CA VAL A 176 13.18 2.17 -2.17
C VAL A 176 14.17 2.97 -2.98
N GLY A 177 15.28 3.38 -2.36
CA GLY A 177 16.36 3.98 -3.13
C GLY A 177 17.34 4.76 -2.28
N PHE A 178 18.49 5.05 -2.90
CA PHE A 178 19.54 5.85 -2.29
C PHE A 178 19.45 7.33 -2.65
N VAL A 179 18.72 7.66 -3.72
CA VAL A 179 18.49 9.03 -4.20
C VAL A 179 17.01 9.35 -4.04
N SER A 180 16.72 10.46 -3.36
CA SER A 180 15.38 11.04 -3.15
C SER A 180 14.30 10.14 -2.53
N ALA A 181 14.58 8.89 -2.18
CA ALA A 181 13.61 7.99 -1.52
C ALA A 181 13.17 8.54 -0.16
N ALA A 182 14.13 8.88 0.72
CA ALA A 182 13.83 9.47 2.02
C ALA A 182 13.06 10.80 1.87
N GLU A 183 13.59 11.71 1.05
CA GLU A 183 13.00 13.03 0.79
C GLU A 183 11.58 12.94 0.23
N SER A 184 11.32 12.03 -0.72
CA SER A 184 9.98 11.85 -1.30
C SER A 184 8.94 11.41 -0.27
N LYS A 185 9.34 10.57 0.69
CA LYS A 185 8.47 10.09 1.77
C LYS A 185 8.29 11.15 2.83
N ASP A 186 9.32 11.94 3.11
CA ASP A 186 9.24 13.09 4.00
C ASP A 186 8.32 14.19 3.44
N LEU A 187 8.33 14.40 2.12
CA LEU A 187 7.39 15.29 1.44
C LEU A 187 5.94 14.80 1.57
N LEU A 188 5.69 13.49 1.37
CA LEU A 188 4.37 12.91 1.57
C LEU A 188 3.92 13.02 3.03
N ALA A 189 4.83 12.84 4.00
CA ALA A 189 4.51 12.95 5.41
C ALA A 189 3.98 14.34 5.83
N GLN A 190 4.30 15.37 5.04
CA GLN A 190 3.82 16.74 5.24
C GLN A 190 2.45 17.01 4.59
N VAL A 191 1.87 16.05 3.88
CA VAL A 191 0.53 16.16 3.28
C VAL A 191 -0.53 15.85 4.32
N SER A 192 -1.55 16.71 4.42
CA SER A 192 -2.65 16.61 5.40
C SER A 192 -3.99 16.23 4.74
N GLU A 193 -4.12 16.58 3.46
CA GLU A 193 -5.31 16.46 2.64
C GLU A 193 -5.63 14.99 2.34
N THR A 194 -4.58 14.18 2.21
CA THR A 194 -4.64 12.79 1.76
C THR A 194 -4.01 11.85 2.78
N PRO A 195 -4.70 10.76 3.17
CA PRO A 195 -4.12 9.74 4.04
C PRO A 195 -2.97 8.98 3.39
N TRP A 196 -1.94 8.64 4.17
CA TRP A 196 -0.77 7.93 3.68
C TRP A 196 -0.20 6.91 4.67
N ILE A 197 0.53 5.93 4.14
CA ILE A 197 1.39 4.99 4.88
C ILE A 197 2.78 5.06 4.26
N ILE A 198 3.81 5.30 5.05
CA ILE A 198 5.20 5.38 4.57
C ILE A 198 6.14 4.54 5.44
N ILE A 199 7.36 4.36 4.96
CA ILE A 199 8.48 3.83 5.74
C ILE A 199 9.62 4.85 5.65
N ARG A 200 10.11 5.40 6.76
CA ARG A 200 11.16 6.43 6.74
C ARG A 200 12.48 5.92 6.14
N GLY A 201 13.34 6.86 5.72
CA GLY A 201 14.69 6.55 5.23
C GLY A 201 14.71 5.95 3.82
N ARG A 202 15.66 5.05 3.54
CA ARG A 202 15.93 4.52 2.18
C ARG A 202 15.25 3.18 1.87
N LYS A 203 14.83 2.46 2.92
CA LYS A 203 14.12 1.18 2.78
C LYS A 203 12.74 1.39 2.17
N GLY A 204 12.26 0.37 1.47
CA GLY A 204 11.05 0.42 0.68
C GLY A 204 10.97 -0.83 -0.18
N GLY A 205 10.07 -0.81 -1.17
CA GLY A 205 10.00 -1.88 -2.16
C GLY A 205 8.56 -2.32 -2.44
N SER A 206 8.38 -2.90 -3.62
CA SER A 206 7.12 -3.49 -4.06
C SER A 206 6.60 -4.56 -3.08
N SER A 207 7.49 -5.37 -2.48
CA SER A 207 7.10 -6.41 -1.50
C SER A 207 6.40 -5.83 -0.27
N LEU A 208 6.87 -4.67 0.22
CA LEU A 208 6.29 -3.98 1.37
C LEU A 208 4.93 -3.40 1.03
N VAL A 209 4.80 -2.77 -0.14
CA VAL A 209 3.51 -2.24 -0.61
C VAL A 209 2.48 -3.36 -0.78
N VAL A 210 2.88 -4.48 -1.39
CA VAL A 210 2.02 -5.67 -1.53
C VAL A 210 1.61 -6.23 -0.17
N GLY A 211 2.57 -6.36 0.75
CA GLY A 211 2.30 -6.80 2.12
C GLY A 211 1.32 -5.89 2.85
N ALA A 212 1.50 -4.57 2.75
CA ALA A 212 0.60 -3.59 3.36
C ALA A 212 -0.82 -3.69 2.79
N ILE A 213 -0.97 -3.80 1.46
CA ILE A 213 -2.29 -3.97 0.82
C ILE A 213 -2.92 -5.30 1.23
N HIS A 214 -2.18 -6.42 1.26
CA HIS A 214 -2.71 -7.70 1.71
C HIS A 214 -3.18 -7.66 3.17
N ALA A 215 -2.48 -6.95 4.05
CA ALA A 215 -2.91 -6.74 5.41
C ALA A 215 -4.20 -5.91 5.49
N LEU A 216 -4.32 -4.84 4.70
CA LEU A 216 -5.55 -4.05 4.61
C LEU A 216 -6.72 -4.87 4.08
N LEU A 217 -6.52 -5.72 3.07
CA LEU A 217 -7.56 -6.63 2.57
C LEU A 217 -8.01 -7.61 3.66
N ALA A 218 -7.07 -8.17 4.44
CA ALA A 218 -7.40 -9.07 5.54
C ALA A 218 -8.18 -8.37 6.67
N LEU A 219 -7.78 -7.15 7.02
CA LEU A 219 -8.51 -6.32 7.99
C LEU A 219 -9.93 -5.98 7.49
N ALA A 220 -10.07 -5.68 6.19
CA ALA A 220 -11.37 -5.41 5.58
C ALA A 220 -12.29 -6.65 5.63
N GLU A 221 -11.78 -7.85 5.34
CA GLU A 221 -12.58 -9.08 5.43
C GLU A 221 -13.05 -9.33 6.87
N ALA A 222 -12.15 -9.16 7.85
CA ALA A 222 -12.49 -9.32 9.26
C ALA A 222 -13.60 -8.35 9.69
N ARG A 223 -13.56 -7.10 9.20
CA ARG A 223 -14.62 -6.11 9.42
C ARG A 223 -15.94 -6.48 8.74
N GLN A 224 -15.92 -6.97 7.49
CA GLN A 224 -17.14 -7.45 6.81
C GLN A 224 -17.82 -8.55 7.60
N LYS A 225 -17.05 -9.50 8.14
CA LYS A 225 -17.60 -10.61 8.91
C LYS A 225 -18.08 -10.23 10.29
N ALA A 226 -17.45 -9.23 10.93
CA ALA A 226 -17.92 -8.71 12.21
C ALA A 226 -19.24 -7.92 12.08
N ALA A 227 -19.55 -7.41 10.89
CA ALA A 227 -20.78 -6.68 10.58
C ALA A 227 -21.91 -7.57 10.03
N ALA A 228 -21.63 -8.85 9.73
CA ALA A 228 -22.58 -9.83 9.23
C ALA A 228 -23.25 -10.61 10.38
#